data_AF-M0AF51-F1
#
_entry.id   AF-M0AF51-F1
#
_cell.length_a   1.000
_cell.length_b   1.000
_cell.length_c   1.000
_cell.angle_alpha   90.00
_cell.angle_beta   90.00
_cell.angle_gamma   90.00
#
_symmetry.space_group_name_H-M   'P 1'
#
loop_
_entity.id
_entity.type
_entity.pdbx_description
1 polymer ?
#
loop_
_entity_poly.entity_id
_entity_poly.type
_entity_poly.pdbx_seq_one_letter_code
_entity_poly.pdbx_strand_id
1 'polypeptide(L)'
;MLADLLSESYAADLEESWENERTATPVRAFAVRLHETGCSLRETTTILAELGVERSHGAVWNWVHRLADNGCDSPTAKPSRVAVDETAVKIDGEWSWLYAAIDLETKLILDVALFGRHGTDPAAAFLHQLKEKHDLSEATFLVDQFGYRTALSRLGLSGQVNYTERNLIEKWFHTLTMRIDRFHNSWVGSRSSVCKWLEQFMHYYNRQRPHQALDGKAPIEEVQN
;
A
#
# COMPACT_ATOMS: atom_id res chain seq x y z
N MET A 1 0.52 -31.47 -1.37
CA MET A 1 0.64 -31.12 -2.81
C MET A 1 0.59 -29.61 -3.03
N LEU A 2 -0.54 -28.90 -2.85
CA LEU A 2 -0.57 -27.44 -3.04
C LEU A 2 0.29 -26.68 -2.01
N ALA A 3 0.23 -27.07 -0.73
CA ALA A 3 1.05 -26.45 0.30
C ALA A 3 2.56 -26.63 0.05
N ASP A 4 2.96 -27.79 -0.46
CA ASP A 4 4.37 -28.10 -0.80
C ASP A 4 4.83 -27.35 -2.05
N LEU A 5 3.94 -27.09 -3.01
CA LEU A 5 4.24 -26.26 -4.19
C LEU A 5 4.36 -24.77 -3.82
N LEU A 6 3.57 -24.31 -2.86
CA LEU A 6 3.56 -22.91 -2.43
C LEU A 6 4.63 -22.62 -1.37
N SER A 7 5.16 -23.62 -0.66
CA SER A 7 6.15 -23.39 0.39
C SER A 7 7.42 -22.73 -0.15
N GLU A 8 7.89 -23.10 -1.35
CA GLU A 8 9.05 -22.45 -1.98
C GLU A 8 8.84 -20.95 -2.23
N SER A 9 7.59 -20.51 -2.42
CA SER A 9 7.24 -19.11 -2.74
C SER A 9 6.73 -18.30 -1.53
N TYR A 10 6.32 -18.94 -0.44
CA TYR A 10 5.60 -18.29 0.67
C TYR A 10 6.06 -18.71 2.08
N ALA A 11 7.04 -19.61 2.22
CA ALA A 11 7.41 -20.16 3.53
C ALA A 11 8.23 -19.22 4.42
N ALA A 12 8.88 -18.17 3.89
CA ALA A 12 9.95 -17.52 4.64
C ALA A 12 9.50 -16.54 5.74
N ASP A 13 8.38 -15.81 5.60
CA ASP A 13 8.13 -14.62 6.46
C ASP A 13 6.73 -14.53 7.10
N LEU A 14 5.92 -15.60 7.06
CA LEU A 14 4.49 -15.50 7.40
C LEU A 14 4.00 -16.51 8.46
N GLU A 15 4.87 -17.34 9.04
CA GLU A 15 4.47 -18.36 10.03
C GLU A 15 3.88 -17.77 11.30
N GLU A 16 4.46 -16.69 11.81
CA GLU A 16 4.05 -16.04 13.06
C GLU A 16 2.66 -15.38 12.94
N SER A 17 2.27 -14.96 11.72
CA SER A 17 1.04 -14.20 11.49
C SER A 17 -0.25 -15.02 11.66
N TRP A 18 -0.16 -16.34 11.57
CA TRP A 18 -1.33 -17.20 11.60
C TRP A 18 -1.09 -18.50 12.38
N GLU A 19 -0.47 -18.41 13.54
CA GLU A 19 -0.37 -19.56 14.44
C GLU A 19 -1.75 -20.17 14.74
N ASN A 20 -1.81 -21.51 14.87
CA ASN A 20 -2.98 -22.31 15.26
C ASN A 20 -4.13 -22.51 14.24
N GLU A 21 -4.00 -22.11 12.98
CA GLU A 21 -5.01 -22.48 11.96
C GLU A 21 -4.76 -23.87 11.36
N ARG A 22 -5.84 -24.55 10.99
CA ARG A 22 -5.80 -25.87 10.34
C ARG A 22 -5.30 -25.85 8.89
N THR A 23 -5.22 -24.68 8.26
CA THR A 23 -4.81 -24.53 6.85
C THR A 23 -3.35 -24.13 6.81
N ALA A 24 -2.55 -24.75 5.94
CA ALA A 24 -1.13 -24.47 5.84
C ALA A 24 -0.84 -22.97 5.54
N THR A 25 0.23 -22.41 6.12
CA THR A 25 0.68 -21.01 5.92
C THR A 25 0.77 -20.62 4.45
N PRO A 26 1.40 -21.43 3.56
CA PRO A 26 1.54 -21.05 2.15
C PRO A 26 0.21 -20.89 1.42
N VAL A 27 -0.79 -21.70 1.77
CA VAL A 27 -2.14 -21.65 1.16
C VAL A 27 -2.88 -20.38 1.60
N ARG A 28 -2.69 -19.97 2.86
CA ARG A 28 -3.30 -18.73 3.39
C ARG A 28 -2.65 -17.49 2.77
N ALA A 29 -1.32 -17.48 2.70
CA ALA A 29 -0.56 -16.43 2.03
C ALA A 29 -0.99 -16.29 0.56
N PHE A 30 -1.16 -17.41 -0.15
CA PHE A 30 -1.68 -17.42 -1.51
C PHE A 30 -3.10 -16.85 -1.60
N ALA A 31 -4.01 -17.24 -0.70
CA ALA A 31 -5.36 -16.70 -0.65
C ALA A 31 -5.40 -15.18 -0.40
N VAL A 32 -4.56 -14.70 0.52
CA VAL A 32 -4.43 -13.26 0.80
C VAL A 32 -3.87 -12.55 -0.43
N ARG A 33 -2.84 -13.09 -1.10
CA ARG A 33 -2.31 -12.50 -2.34
C ARG A 33 -3.33 -12.47 -3.46
N LEU A 34 -4.16 -13.51 -3.63
CA LEU A 34 -5.27 -13.49 -4.59
C LEU A 34 -6.24 -12.35 -4.28
N HIS A 35 -6.56 -12.15 -3.00
CA HIS A 35 -7.40 -11.03 -2.59
C HIS A 35 -6.72 -9.69 -2.91
N GLU A 36 -5.47 -9.47 -2.48
CA GLU A 36 -4.71 -8.24 -2.72
C GLU A 36 -4.51 -7.93 -4.22
N THR A 37 -4.39 -8.97 -5.05
CA THR A 37 -4.32 -8.84 -6.52
C THR A 37 -5.66 -8.49 -7.17
N GLY A 38 -6.75 -8.37 -6.43
CA GLY A 38 -8.04 -7.87 -6.89
C GLY A 38 -9.17 -8.89 -6.96
N CYS A 39 -8.99 -10.11 -6.42
CA CYS A 39 -10.10 -11.05 -6.30
C CYS A 39 -10.96 -10.68 -5.10
N SER A 40 -12.28 -10.71 -5.24
CA SER A 40 -13.18 -10.68 -4.10
C SER A 40 -12.98 -11.91 -3.21
N LEU A 41 -13.39 -11.82 -1.94
CA LEU A 41 -13.29 -12.95 -1.01
C LEU A 41 -14.00 -14.22 -1.53
N ARG A 42 -15.10 -14.04 -2.29
CA ARG A 42 -15.86 -15.15 -2.90
C ARG A 42 -15.15 -15.74 -4.11
N GLU A 43 -14.54 -14.90 -4.95
CA GLU A 43 -13.70 -15.38 -6.05
C GLU A 43 -12.48 -16.15 -5.50
N THR A 44 -11.81 -15.61 -4.47
CA THR A 44 -10.71 -16.30 -3.79
C THR A 44 -11.14 -17.66 -3.27
N THR A 45 -12.31 -17.78 -2.61
CA THR A 45 -12.81 -19.10 -2.16
C THR A 45 -13.11 -20.05 -3.31
N THR A 46 -13.57 -19.54 -4.45
CA THR A 46 -13.86 -20.36 -5.64
C THR A 46 -12.56 -20.91 -6.23
N ILE A 47 -11.54 -20.06 -6.39
CA ILE A 47 -10.21 -20.46 -6.86
C ILE A 47 -9.58 -21.48 -5.90
N LEU A 48 -9.69 -21.27 -4.58
CA LEU A 48 -9.19 -22.23 -3.60
C LEU A 48 -9.92 -23.58 -3.70
N ALA A 49 -11.23 -23.59 -3.93
CA ALA A 49 -12.00 -24.81 -4.11
C ALA A 49 -11.57 -25.59 -5.36
N GLU A 50 -11.29 -24.91 -6.48
CA GLU A 50 -10.73 -25.53 -7.68
C GLU A 50 -9.36 -26.18 -7.43
N LEU A 51 -8.58 -25.63 -6.50
CA LEU A 51 -7.30 -26.17 -6.05
C LEU A 51 -7.42 -27.21 -4.91
N GLY A 52 -8.65 -27.64 -4.58
CA GLY A 52 -8.93 -28.67 -3.57
C GLY A 52 -8.92 -28.16 -2.12
N VAL A 53 -9.01 -26.85 -1.91
CA VAL A 53 -9.04 -26.22 -0.57
C VAL A 53 -10.40 -25.58 -0.31
N GLU A 54 -11.26 -26.30 0.43
CA GLU A 54 -12.59 -25.79 0.80
C GLU A 54 -12.55 -24.88 2.03
N ARG A 55 -12.79 -23.58 1.82
CA ARG A 55 -12.84 -22.58 2.90
C ARG A 55 -13.94 -21.56 2.67
N SER A 56 -14.46 -21.02 3.78
CA SER A 56 -15.46 -19.96 3.74
C SER A 56 -14.83 -18.60 3.46
N HIS A 57 -15.62 -17.67 2.91
CA HIS A 57 -15.17 -16.30 2.67
C HIS A 57 -14.78 -15.59 3.98
N GLY A 58 -15.43 -15.95 5.10
CA GLY A 58 -15.06 -15.46 6.43
C GLY A 58 -13.69 -15.93 6.91
N ALA A 59 -13.25 -17.14 6.51
CA ALA A 59 -11.90 -17.61 6.80
C ALA A 59 -10.85 -16.78 6.03
N VAL A 60 -11.08 -16.54 4.74
CA VAL A 60 -10.21 -15.66 3.92
C VAL A 60 -10.19 -14.24 4.49
N TRP A 61 -11.35 -13.70 4.89
CA TRP A 61 -11.46 -12.40 5.53
C TRP A 61 -10.62 -12.31 6.82
N ASN A 62 -10.69 -13.34 7.67
CA ASN A 62 -9.88 -13.42 8.89
C ASN A 62 -8.38 -13.47 8.58
N TRP A 63 -7.96 -14.21 7.56
CA TRP A 63 -6.54 -14.29 7.18
C TRP A 63 -6.00 -12.94 6.71
N VAL A 64 -6.77 -12.23 5.88
CA VAL A 64 -6.46 -10.87 5.43
C VAL A 64 -6.32 -9.92 6.62
N HIS A 65 -7.28 -9.95 7.56
CA HIS A 65 -7.26 -9.06 8.73
C HIS A 65 -6.11 -9.35 9.68
N ARG A 66 -5.81 -10.63 9.96
CA ARG A 66 -4.66 -10.97 10.82
C ARG A 66 -3.34 -10.51 10.22
N LEU A 67 -3.17 -10.62 8.90
CA LEU A 67 -1.96 -10.13 8.26
C LEU A 67 -1.80 -8.61 8.41
N ALA A 68 -2.89 -7.84 8.36
CA ALA A 68 -2.85 -6.40 8.66
C ALA A 68 -2.46 -6.13 10.12
N ASP A 69 -3.09 -6.83 11.05
CA ASP A 69 -2.93 -6.57 12.48
C ASP A 69 -1.49 -6.87 12.95
N ASN A 70 -0.74 -7.72 12.24
CA ASN A 70 0.66 -8.01 12.55
C ASN A 70 1.65 -6.92 12.12
N GLY A 71 1.18 -5.81 11.54
CA GLY A 71 1.96 -4.59 11.32
C GLY A 71 3.20 -4.84 10.46
N CYS A 72 3.12 -4.52 9.16
CA CYS A 72 4.35 -4.50 8.39
C CYS A 72 5.12 -3.21 8.69
N ASP A 73 6.23 -3.33 9.41
CA ASP A 73 7.22 -2.25 9.48
C ASP A 73 7.61 -1.87 8.05
N SER A 74 7.21 -0.68 7.65
CA SER A 74 7.64 -0.09 6.39
C SER A 74 9.14 0.17 6.51
N PRO A 75 9.94 -0.29 5.55
CA PRO A 75 11.39 -0.11 5.64
C PRO A 75 11.72 1.37 5.72
N THR A 76 12.59 1.74 6.67
CA THR A 76 13.23 3.06 6.63
C THR A 76 14.01 3.16 5.32
N ALA A 77 13.75 4.21 4.56
CA ALA A 77 14.28 4.41 3.22
C ALA A 77 14.95 5.78 3.14
N LYS A 78 15.90 5.93 2.20
CA LYS A 78 16.56 7.20 1.91
C LYS A 78 16.32 7.57 0.44
N PRO A 79 15.09 8.02 0.11
CA PRO A 79 14.74 8.32 -1.28
C PRO A 79 15.46 9.57 -1.76
N SER A 80 15.89 9.55 -3.03
CA SER A 80 16.45 10.74 -3.69
C SER A 80 15.35 11.65 -4.25
N ARG A 81 14.24 11.06 -4.73
CA ARG A 81 13.15 11.77 -5.40
C ARG A 81 11.81 11.23 -4.93
N VAL A 82 11.06 12.07 -4.22
CA VAL A 82 9.78 11.69 -3.63
C VAL A 82 8.66 12.42 -4.34
N ALA A 83 7.74 11.66 -4.92
CA ALA A 83 6.48 12.18 -5.42
C ALA A 83 5.42 12.14 -4.32
N VAL A 84 4.72 13.25 -4.12
CA VAL A 84 3.58 13.34 -3.21
C VAL A 84 2.39 13.93 -3.96
N ASP A 85 1.24 13.28 -3.83
CA ASP A 85 -0.02 13.78 -4.35
C ASP A 85 -1.17 13.47 -3.38
N GLU A 86 -2.34 13.99 -3.74
CA GLU A 86 -3.56 13.88 -2.97
C GLU A 86 -4.76 13.56 -3.85
N THR A 87 -5.66 12.70 -3.36
CA THR A 87 -6.91 12.40 -4.06
C THR A 87 -8.09 12.40 -3.09
N ALA A 88 -9.23 12.91 -3.57
CA ALA A 88 -10.47 12.84 -2.82
C ALA A 88 -11.04 11.41 -2.90
N VAL A 89 -11.43 10.87 -1.75
CA VAL A 89 -12.10 9.57 -1.61
C VAL A 89 -13.38 9.73 -0.81
N LYS A 90 -14.40 8.92 -1.10
CA LYS A 90 -15.68 8.96 -0.40
C LYS A 90 -15.80 7.75 0.52
N ILE A 91 -15.93 7.99 1.82
CA ILE A 91 -16.00 6.97 2.86
C ILE A 91 -17.31 7.19 3.62
N ASP A 92 -18.19 6.18 3.61
CA ASP A 92 -19.50 6.24 4.25
C ASP A 92 -20.32 7.52 3.95
N GLY A 93 -20.27 8.00 2.70
CA GLY A 93 -20.99 9.22 2.30
C GLY A 93 -20.22 10.52 2.51
N GLU A 94 -19.15 10.52 3.31
CA GLU A 94 -18.32 11.69 3.60
C GLU A 94 -17.07 11.76 2.72
N TRP A 95 -16.69 12.97 2.31
CA TRP A 95 -15.45 13.21 1.58
C TRP A 95 -14.26 13.21 2.53
N SER A 96 -13.22 12.46 2.15
CA SER A 96 -11.91 12.46 2.79
C SER A 96 -10.82 12.63 1.74
N TRP A 97 -9.63 12.99 2.18
CA TRP A 97 -8.47 13.24 1.33
C TRP A 97 -7.37 12.25 1.66
N LEU A 98 -6.99 11.46 0.66
CA LEU A 98 -5.92 10.48 0.73
C LEU A 98 -4.64 11.11 0.20
N TYR A 99 -3.61 11.14 1.04
CA TYR A 99 -2.27 11.62 0.69
C TYR A 99 -1.37 10.40 0.57
N ALA A 100 -0.53 10.36 -0.46
CA ALA A 100 0.44 9.29 -0.61
C ALA A 100 1.78 9.82 -1.10
N ALA A 101 2.85 9.18 -0.63
CA ALA A 101 4.23 9.47 -0.98
C ALA A 101 4.88 8.22 -1.59
N ILE A 102 5.57 8.40 -2.72
CA ILE A 102 6.29 7.33 -3.42
C ILE A 102 7.70 7.78 -3.80
N ASP A 103 8.67 6.88 -3.62
CA ASP A 103 10.00 7.04 -4.18
C ASP A 103 9.96 6.73 -5.68
N LEU A 104 10.41 7.66 -6.51
CA LEU A 104 10.39 7.48 -7.97
C LEU A 104 11.43 6.50 -8.48
N GLU A 105 12.53 6.28 -7.77
CA GLU A 105 13.58 5.36 -8.23
C GLU A 105 13.17 3.92 -7.91
N THR A 106 12.97 3.62 -6.62
CA THR A 106 12.63 2.27 -6.14
C THR A 106 11.16 1.90 -6.33
N LYS A 107 10.31 2.88 -6.69
CA LYS A 107 8.85 2.77 -6.70
C LYS A 107 8.22 2.45 -5.34
N LEU A 108 8.97 2.53 -4.24
CA LEU A 108 8.48 2.22 -2.90
C LEU A 108 7.43 3.24 -2.45
N ILE A 109 6.26 2.77 -2.02
CA ILE A 109 5.31 3.63 -1.30
C ILE A 109 5.88 3.86 0.09
N LEU A 110 6.21 5.12 0.37
CA LEU A 110 6.81 5.53 1.63
C LEU A 110 5.74 5.65 2.72
N ASP A 111 4.63 6.32 2.41
CA ASP A 111 3.52 6.44 3.35
C ASP A 111 2.20 6.78 2.65
N VAL A 112 1.10 6.45 3.31
CA VAL A 112 -0.26 6.81 2.88
C VAL A 112 -1.07 7.23 4.10
N ALA A 113 -1.74 8.37 4.03
CA ALA A 113 -2.52 8.90 5.15
C ALA A 113 -3.86 9.50 4.70
N LEU A 114 -4.86 9.39 5.58
CA LEU A 114 -6.23 9.82 5.29
C LEU A 114 -6.66 10.98 6.21
N PHE A 115 -6.92 12.14 5.62
CA PHE A 115 -7.35 13.34 6.34
C PHE A 115 -8.80 13.70 6.02
N GLY A 116 -9.49 14.36 6.96
CA GLY A 116 -10.90 14.75 6.79
C GLY A 116 -11.06 16.05 5.97
N ARG A 117 -9.97 16.75 5.72
CA ARG A 117 -9.94 18.05 5.04
C ARG A 117 -8.74 18.12 4.12
N HIS A 118 -8.84 18.96 3.09
CA HIS A 118 -7.74 19.32 2.22
C HIS A 118 -7.14 20.67 2.64
N GLY A 119 -5.84 20.82 2.40
CA GLY A 119 -5.14 22.08 2.58
C GLY A 119 -3.73 21.89 3.12
N THR A 120 -3.10 23.03 3.42
CA THR A 120 -1.69 23.11 3.82
C THR A 120 -1.39 22.37 5.13
N ASP A 121 -2.30 22.38 6.11
CA ASP A 121 -2.03 21.77 7.41
C ASP A 121 -2.06 20.23 7.36
N PRO A 122 -3.05 19.56 6.72
CA PRO A 122 -2.96 18.14 6.40
C PRO A 122 -1.70 17.75 5.62
N ALA A 123 -1.34 18.52 4.59
CA ALA A 123 -0.12 18.26 3.82
C ALA A 123 1.15 18.37 4.67
N ALA A 124 1.23 19.36 5.58
CA ALA A 124 2.34 19.51 6.50
C ALA A 124 2.39 18.38 7.54
N ALA A 125 1.25 17.94 8.06
CA ALA A 125 1.18 16.81 8.99
C ALA A 125 1.64 15.52 8.31
N PHE A 126 1.23 15.27 7.06
CA PHE A 126 1.67 14.12 6.27
C PHE A 126 3.18 14.13 6.03
N LEU A 127 3.73 15.25 5.57
CA LEU A 127 5.18 15.38 5.33
C LEU A 127 6.00 15.26 6.62
N HIS A 128 5.45 15.70 7.76
CA HIS A 128 6.09 15.50 9.07
C HIS A 128 6.18 14.02 9.44
N GLN A 129 5.08 13.27 9.30
CA GLN A 129 5.05 11.82 9.53
C GLN A 129 6.05 11.09 8.62
N LEU A 130 6.14 11.50 7.36
CA LEU A 130 7.11 10.96 6.41
C LEU A 130 8.55 11.17 6.86
N LYS A 131 8.86 12.34 7.42
CA LYS A 131 10.19 12.69 7.96
C LYS A 131 10.54 11.94 9.24
N GLU A 132 9.56 11.56 10.03
CA GLU A 132 9.78 10.71 11.21
C GLU A 132 10.11 9.27 10.83
N LYS A 133 9.55 8.77 9.71
CA LYS A 133 9.73 7.40 9.24
C LYS A 133 10.95 7.18 8.34
N HIS A 134 11.34 8.20 7.56
CA HIS A 134 12.37 8.07 6.50
C HIS A 134 13.42 9.19 6.56
N ASP A 135 14.64 8.89 6.08
CA ASP A 135 15.68 9.91 5.92
C ASP A 135 15.43 10.70 4.64
N LEU A 136 14.83 11.89 4.79
CA LEU A 136 14.47 12.80 3.70
C LEU A 136 15.48 13.93 3.50
N SER A 137 16.67 13.86 4.12
CA SER A 137 17.66 14.95 4.10
C SER A 137 18.09 15.36 2.69
N GLU A 138 18.31 14.39 1.81
CA GLU A 138 18.72 14.57 0.42
C GLU A 138 17.55 14.45 -0.58
N ALA A 139 16.33 14.25 -0.07
CA ALA A 139 15.17 14.00 -0.91
C ALA A 139 14.68 15.27 -1.61
N THR A 140 14.49 15.19 -2.92
CA THR A 140 13.80 16.21 -3.72
C THR A 140 12.32 15.85 -3.84
N PHE A 141 11.45 16.72 -3.32
CA PHE A 141 10.00 16.55 -3.37
C PHE A 141 9.40 17.08 -4.66
N LEU A 142 8.54 16.26 -5.27
CA LEU A 142 7.73 16.54 -6.44
C LEU A 142 6.27 16.55 -6.00
N VAL A 143 5.65 17.73 -6.04
CA VAL A 143 4.34 18.00 -5.45
C VAL A 143 3.47 18.83 -6.38
N ASP A 144 2.15 18.67 -6.30
CA ASP A 144 1.22 19.60 -6.96
C ASP A 144 1.17 20.97 -6.24
N GLN A 145 0.72 22.00 -6.93
CA GLN A 145 0.93 23.41 -6.59
C GLN A 145 0.26 23.91 -5.28
N PHE A 146 0.62 25.16 -4.91
CA PHE A 146 0.07 26.04 -3.87
C PHE A 146 0.13 25.60 -2.39
N GLY A 147 -0.30 24.39 -2.01
CA GLY A 147 -0.32 23.95 -0.61
C GLY A 147 1.04 23.43 -0.11
N TYR A 148 1.68 22.58 -0.93
CA TYR A 148 2.89 21.86 -0.53
C TYR A 148 4.14 22.72 -0.43
N ARG A 149 4.26 23.82 -1.19
CA ARG A 149 5.43 24.72 -1.09
C ARG A 149 5.60 25.28 0.31
N THR A 150 4.48 25.70 0.93
CA THR A 150 4.48 26.22 2.29
C THR A 150 4.80 25.13 3.30
N ALA A 151 4.23 23.93 3.11
CA ALA A 151 4.48 22.78 3.97
C ALA A 151 5.95 22.32 3.92
N LEU A 152 6.53 22.22 2.72
CA LEU A 152 7.93 21.86 2.50
C LEU A 152 8.89 22.89 3.12
N SER A 153 8.60 24.18 2.92
CA SER A 153 9.40 25.26 3.52
C SER A 153 9.35 25.23 5.05
N ARG A 154 8.20 24.93 5.66
CA ARG A 154 8.08 24.80 7.12
C ARG A 154 8.91 23.65 7.68
N LEU A 155 9.08 22.57 6.91
CA LEU A 155 9.79 21.35 7.34
C LEU A 155 11.27 21.31 6.93
N GLY A 156 11.74 22.33 6.19
CA GLY A 156 13.10 22.40 5.67
C GLY A 156 13.40 21.37 4.59
N LEU A 157 12.38 20.91 3.85
CA LEU A 157 12.52 19.91 2.80
C LEU A 157 12.75 20.57 1.44
N SER A 158 13.64 19.98 0.63
CA SER A 158 13.93 20.49 -0.71
C SER A 158 12.77 20.15 -1.66
N GLY A 159 12.14 21.16 -2.25
CA GLY A 159 10.95 21.01 -3.09
C GLY A 159 11.15 21.57 -4.48
N GLN A 160 11.00 20.74 -5.51
CA GLN A 160 10.90 21.19 -6.89
C GLN A 160 9.49 20.97 -7.41
N VAL A 161 8.85 22.03 -7.89
CA VAL A 161 7.61 21.91 -8.67
C VAL A 161 8.02 21.54 -10.09
N ASN A 162 8.10 20.25 -10.38
CA ASN A 162 8.48 19.76 -11.71
C ASN A 162 7.27 19.07 -12.38
N TYR A 163 6.75 19.72 -13.43
CA TYR A 163 5.57 19.27 -14.17
C TYR A 163 5.83 18.04 -15.06
N THR A 164 7.10 17.75 -15.37
CA THR A 164 7.45 16.72 -16.37
C THR A 164 7.17 15.30 -15.88
N GLU A 165 7.28 15.09 -14.57
CA GLU A 165 7.10 13.78 -13.93
C GLU A 165 5.74 13.58 -13.27
N ARG A 166 4.85 14.59 -13.33
CA ARG A 166 3.45 14.49 -12.91
C ARG A 166 2.75 13.30 -13.57
N ASN A 167 3.09 12.98 -14.81
CA ASN A 167 2.57 11.80 -15.50
C ASN A 167 2.88 10.47 -14.79
N LEU A 168 4.03 10.35 -14.09
CA LEU A 168 4.36 9.15 -13.33
C LEU A 168 3.54 9.08 -12.04
N ILE A 169 3.38 10.24 -11.39
CA ILE A 169 2.53 10.41 -10.21
C ILE A 169 1.09 10.02 -10.55
N GLU A 170 0.52 10.62 -11.60
CA GLU A 170 -0.84 10.36 -12.06
C GLU A 170 -1.05 8.89 -12.48
N LYS A 171 -0.09 8.29 -13.20
CA LYS A 171 -0.17 6.86 -13.56
C LYS A 171 -0.15 5.95 -12.33
N TRP A 172 0.67 6.29 -11.33
CA TRP A 172 0.71 5.52 -10.09
C TRP A 172 -0.55 5.71 -9.27
N PHE A 173 -0.99 6.95 -9.05
CA PHE A 173 -2.25 7.25 -8.37
C PHE A 173 -3.41 6.57 -9.07
N HIS A 174 -3.43 6.53 -10.41
CA HIS A 174 -4.44 5.78 -11.15
C HIS A 174 -4.41 4.28 -10.85
N THR A 175 -3.25 3.68 -10.63
CA THR A 175 -3.15 2.27 -10.20
C THR A 175 -3.76 2.06 -8.81
N LEU A 176 -3.50 2.98 -7.87
CA LEU A 176 -4.12 2.99 -6.56
C LEU A 176 -5.64 3.20 -6.64
N THR A 177 -6.10 4.17 -7.44
CA THR A 177 -7.53 4.44 -7.66
C THR A 177 -8.23 3.25 -8.31
N MET A 178 -7.66 2.66 -9.36
CA MET A 178 -8.19 1.44 -10.01
C MET A 178 -8.32 0.28 -9.02
N ARG A 179 -7.41 0.19 -8.05
CA ARG A 179 -7.47 -0.81 -6.98
C ARG A 179 -8.60 -0.50 -6.00
N ILE A 180 -8.72 0.74 -5.55
CA ILE A 180 -9.82 1.20 -4.69
C ILE A 180 -11.18 0.97 -5.38
N ASP A 181 -11.29 1.32 -6.67
CA ASP A 181 -12.49 1.16 -7.50
C ASP A 181 -12.97 -0.29 -7.55
N ARG A 182 -12.03 -1.24 -7.64
CA ARG A 182 -12.33 -2.67 -7.77
C ARG A 182 -12.91 -3.32 -6.51
N PHE A 183 -12.66 -2.76 -5.32
CA PHE A 183 -13.24 -3.23 -4.06
C PHE A 183 -14.53 -2.50 -3.66
N HIS A 184 -15.14 -1.80 -4.62
CA HIS A 184 -16.26 -0.86 -4.49
C HIS A 184 -15.88 0.48 -3.85
N ASN A 185 -15.98 1.54 -4.66
CA ASN A 185 -15.77 2.95 -4.31
C ASN A 185 -16.59 3.53 -3.15
N SER A 186 -17.51 2.75 -2.59
CA SER A 186 -18.17 3.04 -1.33
C SER A 186 -17.60 2.11 -0.28
N TRP A 187 -16.59 2.59 0.44
CA TRP A 187 -16.18 1.96 1.69
C TRP A 187 -17.38 2.03 2.64
N VAL A 188 -18.11 0.92 2.75
CA VAL A 188 -19.15 0.74 3.78
C VAL A 188 -18.41 0.37 5.07
N GLY A 189 -17.77 1.36 5.68
CA GLY A 189 -16.86 1.14 6.80
C GLY A 189 -16.34 2.44 7.41
N SER A 190 -15.73 2.32 8.58
CA SER A 190 -15.13 3.46 9.28
C SER A 190 -13.82 3.89 8.62
N ARG A 191 -13.38 5.14 8.88
CA ARG A 191 -12.05 5.63 8.48
C ARG A 191 -10.92 4.67 8.87
N SER A 192 -11.02 4.07 10.06
CA SER A 192 -10.05 3.08 10.55
C SER A 192 -9.99 1.82 9.66
N SER A 193 -11.12 1.39 9.10
CA SER A 193 -11.16 0.25 8.18
C SER A 193 -10.44 0.56 6.87
N VAL A 194 -10.57 1.80 6.38
CA VAL A 194 -9.85 2.28 5.20
C VAL A 194 -8.35 2.36 5.48
N CYS A 195 -7.94 2.89 6.63
CA CYS A 195 -6.53 2.92 7.02
C CYS A 195 -5.90 1.52 7.05
N LYS A 196 -6.58 0.54 7.67
CA LYS A 196 -6.10 -0.86 7.68
C LYS A 196 -5.95 -1.43 6.27
N TRP A 197 -6.90 -1.14 5.38
CA TRP A 197 -6.79 -1.58 4.00
C TRP A 197 -5.63 -0.91 3.26
N LEU A 198 -5.38 0.38 3.49
CA LEU A 198 -4.25 1.10 2.90
C LEU A 198 -2.92 0.52 3.38
N GLU A 199 -2.81 0.17 4.66
CA GLU A 199 -1.64 -0.51 5.22
C GLU A 199 -1.40 -1.88 4.55
N GLN A 200 -2.45 -2.69 4.36
CA GLN A 200 -2.37 -3.96 3.61
C GLN A 200 -1.93 -3.73 2.16
N PHE A 201 -2.53 -2.75 1.51
CA PHE A 201 -2.20 -2.43 0.12
C PHE A 201 -0.74 -2.00 -0.01
N MET A 202 -0.23 -1.16 0.90
CA MET A 202 1.17 -0.77 0.95
C MET A 202 2.08 -1.98 1.15
N HIS A 203 1.75 -2.88 2.07
CA HIS A 203 2.52 -4.10 2.30
C HIS A 203 2.61 -4.97 1.03
N TYR A 204 1.46 -5.30 0.45
CA TYR A 204 1.37 -6.04 -0.81
C TYR A 204 2.18 -5.38 -1.92
N TYR A 205 1.98 -4.07 -2.11
CA TYR A 205 2.61 -3.33 -3.19
C TYR A 205 4.13 -3.30 -3.02
N ASN A 206 4.63 -3.00 -1.82
CA ASN A 206 6.06 -2.84 -1.58
C ASN A 206 6.82 -4.17 -1.55
N ARG A 207 6.19 -5.25 -1.06
CA ARG A 207 6.89 -6.54 -0.84
C ARG A 207 6.55 -7.65 -1.82
N GLN A 208 5.39 -7.60 -2.47
CA GLN A 208 4.89 -8.76 -3.23
C GLN A 208 4.51 -8.46 -4.68
N ARG A 209 4.28 -7.18 -5.03
CA ARG A 209 3.88 -6.78 -6.37
C ARG A 209 5.12 -6.64 -7.26
N PRO A 210 5.21 -7.39 -8.37
CA PRO A 210 6.28 -7.21 -9.35
C PRO A 210 6.06 -5.93 -10.17
N HIS A 211 7.14 -5.22 -10.45
CA HIS A 211 7.13 -4.02 -11.28
C HIS A 211 7.91 -4.23 -12.57
N GLN A 212 7.27 -4.01 -13.72
CA GLN A 212 7.98 -4.07 -15.02
C GLN A 212 9.16 -3.08 -15.09
N ALA A 213 9.03 -1.92 -14.44
CA ALA A 213 10.10 -0.92 -14.39
C ALA A 213 11.30 -1.35 -13.50
N LEU A 214 11.13 -2.40 -12.69
CA LEU A 214 12.14 -2.96 -11.78
C LEU A 214 12.51 -4.40 -12.19
N ASP A 215 12.42 -4.72 -13.49
CA ASP A 215 12.72 -6.07 -14.01
C ASP A 215 11.92 -7.21 -13.34
N GLY A 216 10.69 -6.91 -12.89
CA GLY A 216 9.82 -7.87 -12.23
C GLY A 216 10.01 -7.99 -10.72
N LYS A 217 10.93 -7.23 -10.12
CA LYS A 217 11.13 -7.18 -8.68
C LYS A 217 10.07 -6.34 -7.97
N ALA A 218 9.93 -6.58 -6.67
CA ALA A 218 9.16 -5.76 -5.76
C ALA A 218 9.96 -4.52 -5.30
N PRO A 219 9.31 -3.40 -4.99
CA PRO A 219 9.98 -2.16 -4.59
C PRO A 219 10.98 -2.31 -3.43
N ILE A 220 10.68 -3.17 -2.45
CA ILE A 220 11.56 -3.37 -1.29
C ILE A 220 12.90 -4.00 -1.64
N GLU A 221 12.94 -4.80 -2.70
CA GLU A 221 14.17 -5.45 -3.16
C GLU A 221 15.16 -4.44 -3.74
N GLU A 222 14.68 -3.29 -4.21
CA GLU A 222 15.53 -2.20 -4.73
C GLU A 222 16.01 -1.25 -3.63
N VAL A 223 15.33 -1.21 -2.49
CA VAL A 223 15.74 -0.39 -1.31
C VAL A 223 16.84 -1.08 -0.51
N GLN A 224 16.92 -2.41 -0.59
CA GLN A 224 17.89 -3.24 0.14
C GLN A 224 19.17 -3.55 -0.66
N ASN A 225 19.25 -3.15 -1.93
CA ASN A 225 20.43 -3.26 -2.79
C ASN A 225 21.30 -1.99 -2.72
#